data_AF-A0A9P4JU98-F1
#
_entry.id   AF-A0A9P4JU98-F1
#
_cell.length_a   1.000
_cell.length_b   1.000
_cell.length_c   1.000
_cell.angle_alpha   90.00
_cell.angle_beta   90.00
_cell.angle_gamma   90.00
#
_symmetry.space_group_name_H-M   'P 1'
#
loop_
_entity.id
_entity.type
_entity.pdbx_description
1 polymer ?
#
loop_
_entity_poly.entity_id
_entity_poly.type
_entity_poly.pdbx_seq_one_letter_code
_entity_poly.pdbx_strand_id
1 'polypeptide(L)'
;MAPIEAEALSHTNVRPVLQFASQLVVNSGLTSYILFNIWHAAKTIPPLANTRSQSSIRRRHAFTFAMLGLLSLASVTTFGVAWRVLSYLAWADHEKHNHPPSLWSGWYGTGEEGVGNWRLGDWMRDVDLRKMTDAVAVGSTEGFAWTSQWYNGLVASALFMGVEGYRRNLPGALIAAFVALGQFGSLGFALNLFLITLLYIPVPLQRVSPLSPDRLSTPKPFFYWLPVIGAFGLLHYMRVLFNQGSDIAGLLNLYWGFPYFLAFAKQIAPVGLTDHPTSKAASHRSLSKAFYAVGLTSTLLFWRQLGISFLVNTPTKQDSIYDLIFRPDQQHTNAGRALLGLKTAIHKLRFISGHPVISATSSDILFTTISLCVWAFMRNLDVHDMLSCSVFSFLTGKAQPEKHVAFKEKVEEKPAPEPAAVPEIKITPVKRGRGRPRKNVEAQASGSKASGAVIAGSLRQSSRRKTSGSVEPVQDEDYQPPAEVAEEIDHTEIDRLAAPEDVLHGGEAAALGLFFTFVGGLGQLAASVLGAEAVGGAHGTV
;
A
#
# COMPACT_ATOMS: atom_id res chain seq x y z
N MET A 1 -13.27 44.27 -32.54
CA MET A 1 -13.22 42.86 -32.11
C MET A 1 -14.51 42.22 -32.57
N ALA A 2 -14.45 41.26 -33.50
CA ALA A 2 -15.63 40.50 -33.88
C ALA A 2 -16.09 39.65 -32.68
N PRO A 3 -17.40 39.54 -32.42
CA PRO A 3 -17.90 38.69 -31.35
C PRO A 3 -17.46 37.26 -31.61
N ILE A 4 -16.75 36.67 -30.64
CA ILE A 4 -16.46 35.24 -30.65
C ILE A 4 -17.81 34.55 -30.50
N GLU A 5 -18.23 33.81 -31.54
CA GLU A 5 -19.46 33.04 -31.49
C GLU A 5 -19.40 32.09 -30.28
N ALA A 6 -20.38 32.21 -29.38
CA ALA A 6 -20.43 31.37 -28.18
C ALA A 6 -20.48 29.87 -28.53
N GLU A 7 -20.96 29.53 -29.73
CA GLU A 7 -20.98 28.19 -30.29
C GLU A 7 -19.56 27.67 -30.56
N ALA A 8 -18.67 28.49 -31.12
CA ALA A 8 -17.27 28.11 -31.37
C ALA A 8 -16.48 27.83 -30.07
N LEU A 9 -16.80 28.53 -28.98
CA LEU A 9 -16.25 28.23 -27.65
C LEU A 9 -16.82 26.92 -27.06
N SER A 10 -18.07 26.59 -27.37
CA SER A 10 -18.73 25.38 -26.85
C SER A 10 -18.24 24.09 -27.49
N HIS A 11 -17.71 24.15 -28.72
CA HIS A 11 -17.10 23.03 -29.45
C HIS A 11 -15.61 22.80 -29.13
N THR A 12 -15.07 23.44 -28.10
CA THR A 12 -13.63 23.37 -27.81
C THR A 12 -13.21 22.03 -27.17
N ASN A 13 -12.17 21.41 -27.73
CA ASN A 13 -11.54 20.21 -27.17
C ASN A 13 -10.66 20.49 -25.93
N VAL A 14 -10.59 21.74 -25.46
CA VAL A 14 -9.69 22.14 -24.37
C VAL A 14 -10.08 21.48 -23.05
N ARG A 15 -11.37 21.49 -22.68
CA ARG A 15 -11.86 20.89 -21.44
C ARG A 15 -11.57 19.39 -21.32
N PRO A 16 -11.89 18.54 -22.31
CA PRO A 16 -11.60 17.11 -22.22
C PRO A 16 -10.10 16.82 -22.19
N VAL A 17 -9.31 17.52 -23.01
CA VAL A 17 -7.84 17.39 -22.99
C VAL A 17 -7.28 17.77 -21.63
N LEU A 18 -7.74 18.88 -21.04
CA LEU A 18 -7.32 19.31 -19.70
C LEU A 18 -7.71 18.29 -18.62
N GLN A 19 -8.89 17.70 -18.70
CA GLN A 19 -9.32 16.67 -17.76
C GLN A 19 -8.44 15.42 -17.85
N PHE A 20 -8.13 14.91 -19.05
CA PHE A 20 -7.25 13.75 -19.19
C PHE A 20 -5.79 14.08 -18.85
N ALA A 21 -5.31 15.25 -19.26
CA ALA A 21 -3.98 15.74 -18.91
C ALA A 21 -3.84 15.89 -17.39
N SER A 22 -4.84 16.43 -16.68
CA SER A 22 -4.80 16.56 -15.22
C SER A 22 -4.70 15.20 -14.52
N GLN A 23 -5.45 14.18 -14.96
CA GLN A 23 -5.33 12.82 -14.42
C GLN A 23 -3.93 12.25 -14.62
N LEU A 24 -3.37 12.42 -15.82
CA LEU A 24 -2.02 11.95 -16.13
C LEU A 24 -0.95 12.71 -15.33
N VAL A 25 -1.08 14.03 -15.18
CA VAL A 25 -0.18 14.87 -14.39
C VAL A 25 -0.23 14.50 -12.91
N VAL A 26 -1.42 14.27 -12.35
CA VAL A 26 -1.57 13.84 -10.95
C VAL A 26 -0.91 12.47 -10.74
N ASN A 27 -1.24 11.48 -11.56
CA ASN A 27 -0.68 10.14 -11.41
C ASN A 27 0.84 10.10 -11.63
N SER A 28 1.35 10.79 -12.66
CA SER A 28 2.80 10.88 -12.91
C SER A 28 3.53 11.68 -11.84
N GLY A 29 2.93 12.76 -11.33
CA GLY A 29 3.47 13.56 -10.24
C GLY A 29 3.58 12.76 -8.93
N LEU A 30 2.50 12.07 -8.54
CA LEU A 30 2.49 11.17 -7.37
C LEU A 30 3.54 10.06 -7.52
N THR A 31 3.60 9.43 -8.69
CA THR A 31 4.58 8.37 -8.98
C THR A 31 6.00 8.89 -8.88
N SER A 32 6.29 10.05 -9.48
CA SER A 32 7.62 10.66 -9.44
C SER A 32 8.02 11.04 -8.02
N TYR A 33 7.09 11.58 -7.23
CA TYR A 33 7.31 11.90 -5.82
C TYR A 33 7.62 10.65 -5.00
N ILE A 34 6.86 9.57 -5.18
CA ILE A 34 7.11 8.28 -4.50
C ILE A 34 8.46 7.69 -4.90
N LEU A 35 8.75 7.61 -6.21
CA LEU A 35 10.00 7.07 -6.73
C LEU A 35 11.21 7.88 -6.26
N PHE A 36 11.10 9.21 -6.18
CA PHE A 36 12.16 10.06 -5.65
C PHE A 36 12.47 9.72 -4.18
N ASN A 37 11.44 9.52 -3.35
CA ASN A 37 11.61 9.13 -1.96
C ASN A 37 12.20 7.71 -1.83
N ILE A 38 11.75 6.75 -2.64
CA ILE A 38 12.31 5.39 -2.68
C ILE A 38 13.79 5.44 -3.09
N TRP A 39 14.11 6.21 -4.12
CA TRP A 39 15.48 6.38 -4.60
C TRP A 39 16.38 7.02 -3.54
N HIS A 40 15.87 8.04 -2.84
CA HIS A 40 16.60 8.67 -1.75
C HIS A 40 16.85 7.67 -0.62
N ALA A 41 15.82 6.94 -0.20
CA ALA A 41 15.94 5.88 0.80
C ALA A 41 16.96 4.81 0.40
N ALA A 42 16.93 4.36 -0.86
CA ALA A 42 17.86 3.37 -1.38
C ALA A 42 19.33 3.86 -1.39
N LYS A 43 19.55 5.18 -1.48
CA LYS A 43 20.88 5.78 -1.40
C LYS A 43 21.37 6.01 0.03
N THR A 44 20.46 6.18 0.97
CA THR A 44 20.77 6.48 2.38
C THR A 44 20.76 5.24 3.27
N ILE A 45 20.79 4.03 2.69
CA ILE A 45 20.81 2.80 3.47
C ILE A 45 22.10 2.76 4.33
N PRO A 46 21.99 2.51 5.64
CA PRO A 46 23.15 2.37 6.51
C PRO A 46 24.09 1.25 6.01
N PRO A 47 25.42 1.39 6.16
CA PRO A 47 26.37 0.37 5.72
C PRO A 47 26.10 -1.01 6.33
N LEU A 48 25.50 -1.05 7.53
CA LEU A 48 25.08 -2.27 8.25
C LEU A 48 23.99 -3.07 7.53
N ALA A 49 23.08 -2.38 6.87
CA ALA A 49 22.03 -3.00 6.06
C ALA A 49 22.48 -3.19 4.59
N ASN A 50 23.69 -2.78 4.23
CA ASN A 50 24.23 -2.84 2.87
C ASN A 50 25.28 -3.95 2.71
N THR A 51 24.99 -5.14 3.24
CA THR A 51 25.82 -6.32 2.95
C THR A 51 25.62 -6.75 1.49
N ARG A 52 26.69 -7.22 0.84
CA ARG A 52 26.67 -7.58 -0.59
C ARG A 52 25.60 -8.62 -0.92
N SER A 53 25.39 -9.61 -0.03
CA SER A 53 24.35 -10.64 -0.16
C SER A 53 22.94 -10.04 -0.08
N GLN A 54 22.62 -9.27 0.96
CA GLN A 54 21.30 -8.65 1.14
C GLN A 54 20.98 -7.61 0.05
N SER A 55 21.99 -6.91 -0.46
CA SER A 55 21.80 -5.94 -1.55
C SER A 55 21.28 -6.61 -2.83
N SER A 56 21.80 -7.81 -3.14
CA SER A 56 21.43 -8.55 -4.35
C SER A 56 20.00 -9.10 -4.27
N ILE A 57 19.61 -9.67 -3.13
CA ILE A 57 18.27 -10.20 -2.86
C ILE A 57 17.23 -9.07 -2.88
N ARG A 58 17.49 -7.98 -2.17
CA ARG A 58 16.60 -6.81 -2.13
C ARG A 58 16.37 -6.23 -3.53
N ARG A 59 17.43 -6.12 -4.34
CA ARG A 59 17.33 -5.64 -5.72
C ARG A 59 16.50 -6.58 -6.60
N ARG A 60 16.64 -7.90 -6.42
CA ARG A 60 15.84 -8.90 -7.13
C ARG A 60 14.35 -8.79 -6.77
N HIS A 61 14.02 -8.70 -5.48
CA HIS A 61 12.63 -8.52 -5.04
C HIS A 61 12.05 -7.18 -5.50
N ALA A 62 12.82 -6.09 -5.37
CA ALA A 62 12.40 -4.77 -5.85
C ALA A 62 12.15 -4.78 -7.37
N PHE A 63 12.97 -5.50 -8.15
CA PHE A 63 12.76 -5.68 -9.58
C PHE A 63 11.47 -6.46 -9.87
N THR A 64 11.20 -7.55 -9.15
CA THR A 64 9.95 -8.32 -9.30
C THR A 64 8.72 -7.45 -9.04
N PHE A 65 8.69 -6.71 -7.94
CA PHE A 65 7.57 -5.81 -7.62
C PHE A 65 7.47 -4.63 -8.60
N ALA A 66 8.60 -4.12 -9.10
CA ALA A 66 8.58 -3.08 -10.13
C ALA A 66 7.96 -3.60 -11.43
N MET A 67 8.28 -4.82 -11.85
CA MET A 67 7.68 -5.45 -13.03
C MET A 67 6.19 -5.73 -12.85
N LEU A 68 5.78 -6.29 -11.71
CA LEU A 68 4.36 -6.49 -11.38
C LEU A 68 3.60 -5.15 -11.35
N GLY A 69 4.19 -4.12 -10.75
CA GLY A 69 3.62 -2.78 -10.71
C GLY A 69 3.45 -2.17 -12.10
N LEU A 70 4.48 -2.27 -12.96
CA LEU A 70 4.41 -1.77 -14.34
C LEU A 70 3.36 -2.51 -15.17
N LEU A 71 3.25 -3.83 -15.02
CA LEU A 71 2.21 -4.62 -15.70
C LEU A 71 0.81 -4.21 -15.22
N SER A 72 0.64 -4.00 -13.92
CA SER A 72 -0.62 -3.49 -13.34
C SER A 72 -1.00 -2.13 -13.90
N LEU A 73 -0.05 -1.19 -13.90
CA LEU A 73 -0.27 0.15 -14.43
C LEU A 73 -0.57 0.13 -15.93
N ALA A 74 0.20 -0.63 -16.72
CA ALA A 74 0.03 -0.78 -18.16
C ALA A 74 -1.32 -1.39 -18.51
N SER A 75 -1.77 -2.40 -17.77
CA SER A 75 -3.08 -3.02 -17.96
C SER A 75 -4.22 -2.03 -17.71
N VAL A 76 -4.21 -1.35 -16.57
CA VAL A 76 -5.24 -0.36 -16.20
C VAL A 76 -5.26 0.81 -17.18
N THR A 77 -4.09 1.31 -17.59
CA THR A 77 -4.04 2.38 -18.61
C THR A 77 -4.54 1.90 -19.96
N THR A 78 -4.17 0.70 -20.41
CA THR A 78 -4.62 0.16 -21.70
C THR A 78 -6.15 0.02 -21.73
N PHE A 79 -6.75 -0.60 -20.73
CA PHE A 79 -8.20 -0.76 -20.66
C PHE A 79 -8.92 0.59 -20.44
N GLY A 80 -8.33 1.49 -19.64
CA GLY A 80 -8.87 2.82 -19.42
C GLY A 80 -8.86 3.69 -20.69
N VAL A 81 -7.83 3.57 -21.53
CA VAL A 81 -7.76 4.24 -22.84
C VAL A 81 -8.76 3.59 -23.79
N ALA A 82 -8.77 2.25 -23.88
CA ALA A 82 -9.70 1.52 -24.73
C ALA A 82 -11.17 1.88 -24.43
N TRP A 83 -11.53 2.00 -23.15
CA TRP A 83 -12.86 2.45 -22.73
C TRP A 83 -13.22 3.83 -23.29
N ARG A 84 -12.34 4.82 -23.10
CA ARG A 84 -12.58 6.19 -23.57
C ARG A 84 -12.72 6.25 -25.09
N VAL A 85 -11.88 5.50 -25.80
CA VAL A 85 -11.95 5.39 -27.26
C VAL A 85 -13.27 4.78 -27.71
N LEU A 86 -13.65 3.63 -27.16
CA LEU A 86 -14.89 2.95 -27.54
C LEU A 86 -16.12 3.80 -27.23
N SER A 87 -16.10 4.52 -26.10
CA SER A 87 -17.17 5.47 -25.75
C SER A 87 -17.27 6.62 -26.76
N TYR A 88 -16.15 7.18 -27.22
CA TYR A 88 -16.14 8.21 -28.26
C TYR A 88 -16.68 7.69 -29.59
N LEU A 89 -16.19 6.53 -30.04
CA LEU A 89 -16.61 5.94 -31.32
C LEU A 89 -18.10 5.61 -31.31
N ALA A 90 -18.62 5.02 -30.23
CA ALA A 90 -20.03 4.73 -30.10
C ALA A 90 -20.92 5.99 -30.14
N TRP A 91 -20.47 7.08 -29.51
CA TRP A 91 -21.15 8.38 -29.59
C TRP A 91 -21.09 8.97 -31.00
N ALA A 92 -19.92 8.95 -31.64
CA ALA A 92 -19.74 9.50 -32.98
C ALA A 92 -20.60 8.75 -34.02
N ASP A 93 -20.70 7.43 -33.91
CA ASP A 93 -21.55 6.60 -34.76
C ASP A 93 -23.05 6.91 -34.56
N HIS A 94 -23.46 7.13 -33.31
CA HIS A 94 -24.84 7.49 -32.96
C HIS A 94 -25.26 8.84 -33.56
N GLU A 95 -24.40 9.86 -33.41
CA GLU A 95 -24.64 11.22 -33.94
C GLU A 95 -24.27 11.37 -35.43
N LYS A 96 -23.86 10.27 -36.09
CA LYS A 96 -23.44 10.23 -37.50
C LYS A 96 -22.35 11.25 -37.82
N HIS A 97 -21.43 11.46 -36.88
CA HIS A 97 -20.27 12.31 -37.07
C HIS A 97 -19.14 11.54 -37.76
N ASN A 98 -18.45 12.20 -38.68
CA ASN A 98 -17.24 11.65 -39.29
C ASN A 98 -16.15 11.55 -38.22
N HIS A 99 -15.69 10.33 -37.93
CA HIS A 99 -14.54 10.08 -37.08
C HIS A 99 -13.36 9.60 -37.95
N PRO A 100 -12.11 9.89 -37.57
CA PRO A 100 -10.97 9.47 -38.36
C PRO A 100 -10.80 7.94 -38.29
N PRO A 101 -10.26 7.32 -39.36
CA PRO A 101 -10.15 5.86 -39.46
C PRO A 101 -9.14 5.26 -38.48
N SER A 102 -8.29 6.08 -37.85
CA SER A 102 -7.31 5.65 -36.84
C SER A 102 -7.23 6.63 -35.68
N LEU A 103 -7.00 6.09 -34.48
CA LEU A 103 -6.69 6.83 -33.27
C LEU A 103 -5.49 7.75 -33.41
N TRP A 104 -4.53 7.38 -34.27
CA TRP A 104 -3.25 8.06 -34.46
C TRP A 104 -3.23 8.95 -35.71
N SER A 105 -4.31 8.96 -36.49
CA SER A 105 -4.44 9.83 -37.65
C SER A 105 -5.21 11.09 -37.29
N GLY A 106 -4.55 12.25 -37.39
CA GLY A 106 -5.16 13.56 -37.23
C GLY A 106 -4.56 14.41 -36.11
N TRP A 107 -4.69 15.73 -36.25
CA TRP A 107 -4.25 16.71 -35.27
C TRP A 107 -5.35 16.89 -34.20
N TYR A 108 -5.02 16.74 -32.91
CA TYR A 108 -6.00 16.82 -31.79
C TYR A 108 -6.33 18.27 -31.35
N GLY A 109 -5.86 19.27 -32.09
CA GLY A 109 -5.90 20.69 -31.71
C GLY A 109 -6.56 21.63 -32.71
N THR A 110 -6.54 22.93 -32.38
CA THR A 110 -7.31 24.03 -32.96
C THR A 110 -6.84 24.55 -34.34
N GLY A 111 -6.40 23.68 -35.26
CA GLY A 111 -6.03 24.09 -36.63
C GLY A 111 -7.22 24.06 -37.59
N GLU A 112 -7.27 24.97 -38.57
CA GLU A 112 -8.38 25.08 -39.54
C GLU A 112 -8.67 23.78 -40.32
N GLU A 113 -7.67 22.91 -40.51
CA GLU A 113 -7.81 21.58 -41.12
C GLU A 113 -8.05 20.44 -40.10
N GLY A 114 -7.79 20.67 -38.80
CA GLY A 114 -7.81 19.67 -37.73
C GLY A 114 -9.01 19.77 -36.76
N VAL A 115 -9.65 20.94 -36.70
CA VAL A 115 -10.83 21.23 -35.86
C VAL A 115 -12.07 20.40 -36.27
N GLY A 116 -12.05 19.74 -37.43
CA GLY A 116 -13.20 19.03 -37.97
C GLY A 116 -13.36 17.56 -37.58
N ASN A 117 -12.28 16.84 -37.24
CA ASN A 117 -12.33 15.36 -37.20
C ASN A 117 -12.57 14.77 -35.80
N TRP A 118 -12.06 15.42 -34.75
CA TRP A 118 -12.27 14.97 -33.37
C TRP A 118 -13.15 15.96 -32.62
N ARG A 119 -14.37 15.55 -32.28
CA ARG A 119 -15.35 16.36 -31.54
C ARG A 119 -15.39 15.97 -30.07
N LEU A 120 -14.25 16.07 -29.40
CA LEU A 120 -14.11 15.64 -27.99
C LEU A 120 -14.90 16.54 -27.03
N GLY A 121 -15.02 17.84 -27.35
CA GLY A 121 -15.82 18.80 -26.58
C GLY A 121 -17.30 18.43 -26.55
N ASP A 122 -17.87 18.14 -27.73
CA ASP A 122 -19.26 17.71 -27.89
C ASP A 122 -19.49 16.34 -27.22
N TRP A 123 -18.59 15.39 -27.45
CA TRP A 123 -18.64 14.08 -26.80
C TRP A 123 -18.70 14.18 -25.28
N MET A 124 -17.84 14.97 -24.64
CA MET A 124 -17.83 15.11 -23.18
C MET A 124 -18.96 15.98 -22.62
N ARG A 125 -19.67 16.72 -23.48
CA ARG A 125 -20.89 17.43 -23.12
C ARG A 125 -22.09 16.48 -23.11
N ASP A 126 -22.17 15.60 -24.10
CA ASP A 126 -23.29 14.67 -24.27
C ASP A 126 -23.13 13.41 -23.41
N VAL A 127 -21.88 12.97 -23.24
CA VAL A 127 -21.52 11.75 -22.53
C VAL A 127 -20.87 12.10 -21.19
N ASP A 128 -21.59 11.84 -20.11
CA ASP A 128 -21.01 11.82 -18.77
C ASP A 128 -20.27 10.50 -18.54
N LEU A 129 -18.96 10.51 -18.82
CA LEU A 129 -18.08 9.35 -18.62
C LEU A 129 -18.09 8.81 -17.19
N ARG A 130 -18.29 9.66 -16.18
CA ARG A 130 -18.33 9.20 -14.79
C ARG A 130 -19.60 8.43 -14.55
N LYS A 131 -20.75 9.00 -14.92
CA LYS A 131 -22.05 8.33 -14.79
C LYS A 131 -22.10 7.02 -15.57
N MET A 132 -21.52 6.95 -16.77
CA MET A 132 -21.43 5.70 -17.53
C MET A 132 -20.52 4.67 -16.84
N THR A 133 -19.36 5.11 -16.34
CA THR A 133 -18.45 4.23 -15.60
C THR A 133 -19.13 3.69 -14.34
N ASP A 134 -19.82 4.54 -13.57
CA ASP A 134 -20.56 4.16 -12.37
C ASP A 134 -21.75 3.24 -12.72
N ALA A 135 -22.45 3.49 -13.82
CA ALA A 135 -23.52 2.61 -14.29
C ALA A 135 -23.03 1.20 -14.57
N VAL A 136 -21.84 1.06 -15.15
CA VAL A 136 -21.25 -0.25 -15.43
C VAL A 136 -20.65 -0.86 -14.15
N ALA A 137 -19.89 -0.08 -13.38
CA ALA A 137 -19.17 -0.53 -12.20
C ALA A 137 -20.11 -0.86 -11.02
N VAL A 138 -21.24 -0.17 -10.88
CA VAL A 138 -22.17 -0.33 -9.75
C VAL A 138 -23.50 -0.94 -10.18
N GLY A 139 -23.98 -0.60 -11.38
CA GLY A 139 -25.25 -1.09 -11.90
C GLY A 139 -25.21 -2.55 -12.33
N SER A 140 -24.11 -3.01 -12.92
CA SER A 140 -23.95 -4.43 -13.27
C SER A 140 -23.54 -5.28 -12.07
N THR A 141 -24.03 -6.51 -11.98
CA THR A 141 -23.65 -7.45 -10.92
C THR A 141 -22.16 -7.81 -10.98
N GLU A 142 -21.63 -8.02 -12.19
CA GLU A 142 -20.22 -8.32 -12.46
C GLU A 142 -19.32 -7.13 -12.11
N GLY A 143 -19.68 -5.93 -12.59
CA GLY A 143 -18.95 -4.70 -12.30
C GLY A 143 -18.92 -4.44 -10.79
N PHE A 144 -20.04 -4.64 -10.10
CA PHE A 144 -20.10 -4.41 -8.66
C PHE A 144 -19.28 -5.44 -7.89
N ALA A 145 -19.27 -6.70 -8.32
CA ALA A 145 -18.42 -7.73 -7.73
C ALA A 145 -16.94 -7.30 -7.79
N TRP A 146 -16.43 -6.92 -8.97
CA TRP A 146 -15.05 -6.48 -9.11
C TRP A 146 -14.75 -5.17 -8.38
N THR A 147 -15.61 -4.16 -8.51
CA THR A 147 -15.44 -2.88 -7.82
C THR A 147 -15.41 -3.05 -6.29
N SER A 148 -16.24 -3.96 -5.76
CA SER A 148 -16.22 -4.28 -4.33
C SER A 148 -14.92 -4.95 -3.91
N GLN A 149 -14.39 -5.88 -4.72
CA GLN A 149 -13.12 -6.54 -4.43
C GLN A 149 -11.95 -5.56 -4.44
N TRP A 150 -11.90 -4.68 -5.44
CA TRP A 150 -10.90 -3.62 -5.52
C TRP A 150 -10.94 -2.71 -4.29
N TYR A 151 -12.13 -2.24 -3.91
CA TYR A 151 -12.27 -1.36 -2.75
C TYR A 151 -11.93 -2.05 -1.43
N ASN A 152 -12.30 -3.32 -1.25
CA ASN A 152 -11.90 -4.09 -0.07
C ASN A 152 -10.37 -4.23 0.03
N GLY A 153 -9.70 -4.46 -1.11
CA GLY A 153 -8.24 -4.47 -1.20
C GLY A 153 -7.62 -3.12 -0.88
N LEU A 154 -8.21 -2.02 -1.35
CA LEU A 154 -7.78 -0.65 -1.06
C LEU A 154 -7.90 -0.31 0.42
N VAL A 155 -9.01 -0.68 1.07
CA VAL A 155 -9.24 -0.49 2.51
C VAL A 155 -8.19 -1.23 3.34
N ALA A 156 -7.92 -2.50 3.03
CA ALA A 156 -6.88 -3.29 3.68
C ALA A 156 -5.47 -2.70 3.47
N SER A 157 -5.17 -2.29 2.23
CA SER A 157 -3.89 -1.71 1.85
C SER A 157 -3.67 -0.36 2.52
N ALA A 158 -4.69 0.49 2.62
CA ALA A 158 -4.59 1.79 3.26
C ALA A 158 -4.35 1.68 4.77
N LEU A 159 -5.05 0.74 5.44
CA LEU A 159 -4.79 0.40 6.84
C LEU A 159 -3.32 -0.01 7.04
N PHE A 160 -2.82 -0.92 6.18
CA PHE A 160 -1.43 -1.37 6.22
C PHE A 160 -0.43 -0.25 5.95
N MET A 161 -0.64 0.54 4.89
CA MET A 161 0.20 1.69 4.55
C MET A 161 0.30 2.70 5.69
N GLY A 162 -0.80 2.91 6.42
CA GLY A 162 -0.84 3.76 7.60
C GLY A 162 -0.03 3.21 8.77
N VAL A 163 -0.26 1.94 9.11
CA VAL A 163 0.42 1.24 10.21
C VAL A 163 1.93 1.18 9.95
N GLU A 164 2.33 0.67 8.78
CA GLU A 164 3.74 0.52 8.39
C GLU A 164 4.41 1.87 8.12
N GLY A 165 3.69 2.79 7.49
CA GLY A 165 4.19 4.13 7.22
C GLY A 165 4.50 4.87 8.52
N TYR A 166 3.61 4.77 9.52
CA TYR A 166 3.89 5.30 10.85
C TYR A 166 5.05 4.57 11.53
N ARG A 167 5.11 3.23 11.45
CA ARG A 167 6.19 2.41 12.03
C ARG A 167 7.57 2.83 11.52
N ARG A 168 7.68 3.12 10.23
CA ARG A 168 8.92 3.52 9.55
C ARG A 168 9.13 5.04 9.53
N ASN A 169 8.30 5.79 10.26
CA ASN A 169 8.35 7.26 10.35
C ASN A 169 8.31 7.95 8.98
N LEU A 170 7.49 7.43 8.05
CA LEU A 170 7.30 8.02 6.73
C LEU A 170 6.54 9.36 6.84
N PRO A 171 6.86 10.35 5.99
CA PRO A 171 6.09 11.58 5.94
C PRO A 171 4.61 11.29 5.66
N GLY A 172 3.70 11.96 6.37
CA GLY A 172 2.25 11.78 6.13
C GLY A 172 1.84 12.04 4.68
N ALA A 173 2.49 13.01 4.01
CA ALA A 173 2.29 13.27 2.59
C ALA A 173 2.66 12.08 1.69
N LEU A 174 3.67 11.28 2.07
CA LEU A 174 4.07 10.09 1.33
C LEU A 174 3.05 8.96 1.50
N ILE A 175 2.53 8.76 2.72
CA ILE A 175 1.45 7.80 2.99
C ILE A 175 0.19 8.19 2.20
N ALA A 176 -0.19 9.47 2.23
CA ALA A 176 -1.30 9.99 1.44
C ALA A 176 -1.08 9.78 -0.06
N ALA A 177 0.15 9.96 -0.56
CA ALA A 177 0.47 9.74 -1.96
C ALA A 177 0.27 8.28 -2.39
N PHE A 178 0.62 7.30 -1.56
CA PHE A 178 0.36 5.88 -1.85
C PHE A 178 -1.14 5.58 -1.90
N VAL A 179 -1.91 6.08 -0.93
CA VAL A 179 -3.37 5.89 -0.90
C VAL A 179 -4.03 6.57 -2.11
N ALA A 180 -3.61 7.79 -2.44
CA ALA A 180 -4.10 8.53 -3.60
C ALA A 180 -3.78 7.82 -4.92
N LEU A 181 -2.55 7.28 -5.05
CA LEU A 181 -2.16 6.52 -6.23
C LEU A 181 -2.97 5.22 -6.37
N GLY A 182 -3.32 4.58 -5.24
CA GLY A 182 -4.21 3.42 -5.23
C GLY A 182 -5.65 3.76 -5.63
N GLN A 183 -6.14 4.95 -5.27
CA GLN A 183 -7.49 5.43 -5.61
C GLN A 183 -7.64 5.91 -7.06
N PHE A 184 -6.69 6.69 -7.56
CA PHE A 184 -6.78 7.38 -8.86
C PHE A 184 -5.98 6.70 -9.98
N GLY A 185 -5.06 5.81 -9.61
CA GLY A 185 -4.20 5.09 -10.54
C GLY A 185 -4.55 3.60 -10.58
N SER A 186 -3.77 2.81 -9.87
CA SER A 186 -3.89 1.36 -9.80
C SER A 186 -3.50 0.92 -8.40
N LEU A 187 -4.35 0.12 -7.77
CA LEU A 187 -4.10 -0.43 -6.43
C LEU A 187 -2.87 -1.33 -6.46
N GLY A 188 -2.77 -2.20 -7.46
CA GLY A 188 -1.62 -3.09 -7.62
C GLY A 188 -0.32 -2.31 -7.80
N PHE A 189 -0.33 -1.25 -8.62
CA PHE A 189 0.84 -0.39 -8.79
C PHE A 189 1.25 0.32 -7.49
N ALA A 190 0.31 0.94 -6.79
CA ALA A 190 0.56 1.63 -5.53
C ALA A 190 1.09 0.68 -4.44
N LEU A 191 0.47 -0.49 -4.31
CA LEU A 191 0.90 -1.51 -3.36
C LEU A 191 2.32 -2.01 -3.68
N ASN A 192 2.62 -2.32 -4.93
CA ASN A 192 3.97 -2.74 -5.34
C ASN A 192 5.04 -1.68 -5.01
N LEU A 193 4.78 -0.39 -5.28
CA LEU A 193 5.70 0.68 -4.89
C LEU A 193 5.84 0.80 -3.37
N PHE A 194 4.76 0.57 -2.61
CA PHE A 194 4.83 0.55 -1.16
C PHE A 194 5.67 -0.63 -0.66
N LEU A 195 5.49 -1.83 -1.19
CA LEU A 195 6.31 -3.00 -0.86
C LEU A 195 7.79 -2.76 -1.19
N ILE A 196 8.10 -2.14 -2.32
CA ILE A 196 9.46 -1.69 -2.65
C ILE A 196 9.98 -0.70 -1.60
N THR A 197 9.14 0.21 -1.14
CA THR A 197 9.51 1.17 -0.08
C THR A 197 9.85 0.45 1.22
N LEU A 198 9.11 -0.60 1.59
CA LEU A 198 9.41 -1.44 2.75
C LEU A 198 10.76 -2.15 2.62
N LEU A 199 11.15 -2.58 1.41
CA LEU A 199 12.45 -3.22 1.19
C LEU A 199 13.64 -2.26 1.41
N TYR A 200 13.46 -0.95 1.17
CA TYR A 200 14.54 0.04 1.20
C TYR A 200 14.59 0.92 2.45
N ILE A 201 13.49 1.09 3.18
CA ILE A 201 13.44 1.93 4.38
C ILE A 201 13.45 1.02 5.62
N PRO A 202 14.58 0.79 6.30
CA PRO A 202 14.60 -0.04 7.50
C PRO A 202 13.75 0.58 8.63
N VAL A 203 13.24 -0.26 9.53
CA VAL A 203 12.55 0.23 10.74
C VAL A 203 13.60 0.87 11.65
N PRO A 204 13.51 2.18 11.96
CA PRO A 204 14.48 2.83 12.82
C PRO A 204 14.32 2.30 14.24
N LEU A 205 15.24 1.44 14.69
CA LEU A 205 15.29 1.06 16.09
C LEU A 205 15.93 2.18 16.90
N GLN A 206 15.14 2.74 17.82
CA GLN A 206 15.63 3.78 18.70
C GLN A 206 16.62 3.19 19.70
N ARG A 207 17.86 3.71 19.66
CA ARG A 207 18.84 3.61 20.76
C ARG A 207 18.20 4.10 22.06
N VAL A 208 18.16 3.23 23.07
CA VAL A 208 18.41 3.50 24.51
C VAL A 208 17.97 4.89 25.02
N SER A 209 16.76 5.31 24.68
CA SER A 209 16.06 6.44 25.30
C SER A 209 14.67 5.96 25.67
N PRO A 210 14.11 6.38 26.82
CA PRO A 210 12.84 5.84 27.30
C PRO A 210 11.83 5.95 26.17
N LEU A 211 11.25 4.81 25.78
CA LEU A 211 10.27 4.74 24.69
C LEU A 211 9.28 5.88 24.91
N SER A 212 9.18 6.81 23.96
CA SER A 212 8.11 7.80 24.02
C SER A 212 6.81 7.00 24.07
N PRO A 213 6.01 7.13 25.15
CA PRO A 213 4.81 6.31 25.36
C PRO A 213 3.79 6.43 24.22
N ASP A 214 3.93 7.47 23.41
CA ASP A 214 3.13 7.75 22.21
C ASP A 214 3.40 6.78 21.06
N ARG A 215 4.59 6.15 20.98
CA ARG A 215 4.92 5.25 19.84
C ARG A 215 4.31 3.86 19.97
N LEU A 216 4.22 3.31 21.19
CA LEU A 216 3.53 2.02 21.43
C LEU A 216 2.02 2.15 21.43
N SER A 217 1.52 3.39 21.52
CA SER A 217 0.09 3.69 21.50
C SER A 217 -0.58 3.04 20.28
N THR A 218 -1.58 2.22 20.54
CA THR A 218 -2.42 1.61 19.52
C THR A 218 -3.86 2.04 19.74
N PRO A 219 -4.55 2.57 18.72
CA PRO A 219 -5.98 2.81 18.82
C PRO A 219 -6.71 1.51 19.19
N LYS A 220 -7.73 1.62 20.04
CA LYS A 220 -8.61 0.52 20.39
C LYS A 220 -9.16 -0.12 19.12
N PRO A 221 -9.32 -1.46 19.06
CA PRO A 221 -9.77 -2.16 17.85
C PRO A 221 -11.05 -1.59 17.23
N PHE A 222 -12.00 -1.16 18.07
CA PHE A 222 -13.25 -0.54 17.62
C PHE A 222 -13.04 0.71 16.75
N PHE A 223 -11.97 1.48 16.97
CA PHE A 223 -11.64 2.66 16.16
C PHE A 223 -11.31 2.30 14.71
N TYR A 224 -10.83 1.08 14.46
CA TYR A 224 -10.65 0.54 13.12
C TYR A 224 -11.91 -0.15 12.60
N TRP A 225 -12.66 -0.83 13.47
CA TRP A 225 -13.87 -1.56 13.04
C TRP A 225 -14.96 -0.64 12.50
N LEU A 226 -15.20 0.50 13.16
CA LEU A 226 -16.25 1.44 12.77
C LEU A 226 -16.07 2.00 11.34
N PRO A 227 -14.92 2.57 10.95
CA PRO A 227 -14.69 3.02 9.57
C PRO A 227 -14.65 1.88 8.57
N VAL A 228 -14.19 0.67 8.94
CA VAL A 228 -14.22 -0.50 8.05
C VAL A 228 -15.66 -0.92 7.74
N ILE A 229 -16.49 -1.09 8.77
CA ILE A 229 -17.91 -1.42 8.62
C ILE A 229 -18.63 -0.29 7.89
N GLY A 230 -18.33 0.97 8.21
CA GLY A 230 -18.87 2.15 7.56
C GLY A 230 -18.53 2.21 6.07
N ALA A 231 -17.28 1.96 5.69
CA ALA A 231 -16.81 1.91 4.31
C ALA A 231 -17.57 0.87 3.49
N PHE A 232 -17.78 -0.31 4.06
CA PHE A 232 -18.48 -1.40 3.37
C PHE A 232 -19.99 -1.21 3.33
N GLY A 233 -20.59 -0.73 4.42
CA GLY A 233 -22.00 -0.34 4.46
C GLY A 233 -22.29 0.75 3.43
N LEU A 234 -21.41 1.75 3.33
CA LEU A 234 -21.51 2.82 2.36
C LEU A 234 -21.41 2.31 0.92
N LEU A 235 -20.42 1.47 0.59
CA LEU A 235 -20.30 0.87 -0.75
C LEU A 235 -21.59 0.15 -1.18
N HIS A 236 -22.22 -0.59 -0.27
CA HIS A 236 -23.49 -1.27 -0.55
C HIS A 236 -24.67 -0.31 -0.65
N TYR A 237 -24.73 0.69 0.22
CA TYR A 237 -25.77 1.70 0.18
C TYR A 237 -25.72 2.54 -1.09
N MET A 238 -24.51 2.87 -1.57
CA MET A 238 -24.30 3.56 -2.84
C MET A 238 -24.92 2.81 -4.01
N ARG A 239 -24.84 1.47 -4.05
CA ARG A 239 -25.52 0.68 -5.09
C ARG A 239 -27.03 0.84 -5.07
N VAL A 240 -27.63 0.86 -3.88
CA VAL A 240 -29.08 1.04 -3.73
C VAL A 240 -29.49 2.44 -4.21
N LEU A 241 -28.76 3.47 -3.79
CA LEU A 241 -29.03 4.85 -4.19
C LEU A 241 -28.83 5.10 -5.67
N PHE A 242 -27.78 4.51 -6.26
CA PHE A 242 -27.52 4.59 -7.69
C PHE A 242 -28.70 4.02 -8.49
N ASN A 243 -29.24 2.87 -8.08
CA ASN A 243 -30.41 2.26 -8.72
C ASN A 243 -31.70 3.10 -8.55
N GLN A 244 -31.76 3.96 -7.54
CA GLN A 244 -32.88 4.87 -7.29
C GLN A 244 -32.72 6.22 -8.00
N GLY A 245 -31.58 6.49 -8.62
CA GLY A 245 -31.30 7.77 -9.28
C GLY A 245 -31.08 8.95 -8.32
N SER A 246 -30.75 8.67 -7.05
CA SER A 246 -30.53 9.68 -6.01
C SER A 246 -29.19 10.41 -6.19
N ASP A 247 -29.09 11.65 -5.67
CA ASP A 247 -27.80 12.35 -5.59
C ASP A 247 -26.88 11.68 -4.58
N ILE A 248 -25.74 11.17 -5.06
CA ILE A 248 -24.73 10.43 -4.29
C ILE A 248 -23.45 11.24 -4.04
N ALA A 249 -23.39 12.52 -4.43
CA ALA A 249 -22.16 13.30 -4.39
C ALA A 249 -21.53 13.40 -2.98
N GLY A 250 -22.35 13.65 -1.96
CA GLY A 250 -21.88 13.74 -0.57
C GLY A 250 -21.34 12.40 -0.04
N LEU A 251 -22.00 11.30 -0.39
CA LEU A 251 -21.61 9.95 0.00
C LEU A 251 -20.33 9.51 -0.71
N LEU A 252 -20.13 9.95 -1.96
CA LEU A 252 -18.92 9.68 -2.72
C LEU A 252 -17.68 10.27 -2.01
N ASN A 253 -17.78 11.48 -1.46
CA ASN A 253 -16.67 12.07 -0.68
C ASN A 253 -16.33 11.23 0.56
N LEU A 254 -17.34 10.71 1.26
CA LEU A 254 -17.14 9.83 2.42
C LEU A 254 -16.50 8.49 2.01
N TYR A 255 -16.93 7.94 0.88
CA TYR A 255 -16.37 6.72 0.28
C TYR A 255 -14.88 6.89 -0.01
N TRP A 256 -14.48 8.00 -0.63
CA TRP A 256 -13.06 8.30 -0.87
C TRP A 256 -12.29 8.65 0.40
N GLY A 257 -12.96 9.15 1.44
CA GLY A 257 -12.36 9.54 2.72
C GLY A 257 -11.98 8.36 3.61
N PHE A 258 -12.70 7.24 3.57
CA PHE A 258 -12.46 6.11 4.47
C PHE A 258 -11.05 5.50 4.37
N PRO A 259 -10.47 5.23 3.18
CA PRO A 259 -9.09 4.76 3.08
C PRO A 259 -8.08 5.72 3.73
N TYR A 260 -8.24 7.04 3.56
CA TYR A 260 -7.37 8.01 4.24
C TYR A 260 -7.57 7.98 5.75
N PHE A 261 -8.82 7.91 6.22
CA PHE A 261 -9.10 7.80 7.66
C PHE A 261 -8.38 6.60 8.26
N LEU A 262 -8.41 5.44 7.59
CA LEU A 262 -7.71 4.24 8.04
C LEU A 262 -6.19 4.37 8.00
N ALA A 263 -5.65 4.97 6.93
CA ALA A 263 -4.23 5.22 6.81
C ALA A 263 -3.70 6.19 7.90
N PHE A 264 -4.52 7.14 8.34
CA PHE A 264 -4.18 8.10 9.38
C PHE A 264 -4.79 7.79 10.74
N ALA A 265 -5.41 6.61 10.92
CA ALA A 265 -6.16 6.28 12.13
C ALA A 265 -5.31 6.40 13.39
N LYS A 266 -4.05 5.97 13.35
CA LYS A 266 -3.12 6.10 14.48
C LYS A 266 -2.77 7.56 14.83
N GLN A 267 -2.77 8.46 13.85
CA GLN A 267 -2.46 9.88 14.04
C GLN A 267 -3.68 10.68 14.52
N ILE A 268 -4.88 10.26 14.12
CA ILE A 268 -6.15 10.93 14.42
C ILE A 268 -6.77 10.42 15.72
N ALA A 269 -6.44 9.20 16.16
CA ALA A 269 -7.02 8.59 17.34
C ALA A 269 -6.83 9.47 18.60
N PRO A 270 -7.91 9.86 19.29
CA PRO A 270 -7.80 10.64 20.51
C PRO A 270 -7.20 9.79 21.63
N VAL A 271 -6.50 10.43 22.57
CA VAL A 271 -5.79 9.78 23.68
C VAL A 271 -6.71 8.87 24.53
N GLY A 272 -8.01 9.19 24.65
CA GLY A 272 -8.97 8.33 25.37
C GLY A 272 -9.33 7.01 24.66
N LEU A 273 -9.08 6.94 23.34
CA LEU A 273 -9.33 5.77 22.50
C LEU A 273 -8.05 5.01 22.15
N THR A 274 -6.93 5.35 22.78
CA THR A 274 -5.66 4.63 22.62
C THR A 274 -5.37 3.76 23.83
N ASP A 275 -4.93 2.54 23.58
CA ASP A 275 -4.37 1.66 24.60
C ASP A 275 -2.85 1.77 24.57
N HIS A 276 -2.24 1.72 25.76
CA HIS A 276 -0.78 1.69 25.93
C HIS A 276 -0.36 0.26 26.29
N PRO A 277 -0.05 -0.58 25.30
CA PRO A 277 0.43 -1.93 25.56
C PRO A 277 1.77 -1.90 26.28
N THR A 278 1.97 -2.85 27.19
CA THR A 278 3.20 -2.97 28.00
C THR A 278 4.41 -3.42 27.19
N SER A 279 4.20 -4.04 26.03
CA SER A 279 5.27 -4.50 25.13
C SER A 279 5.00 -4.15 23.67
N LYS A 280 6.09 -4.05 22.89
CA LYS A 280 6.02 -3.89 21.44
C LYS A 280 5.21 -5.02 20.80
N ALA A 281 5.49 -6.27 21.19
CA ALA A 281 4.77 -7.42 20.67
C ALA A 281 3.26 -7.39 20.93
N ALA A 282 2.84 -6.94 22.12
CA ALA A 282 1.43 -6.76 22.44
C ALA A 282 0.77 -5.67 21.58
N SER A 283 1.50 -4.58 21.28
CA SER A 283 1.07 -3.52 20.35
C SER A 283 0.81 -4.07 18.95
N HIS A 284 1.75 -4.83 18.40
CA HIS A 284 1.59 -5.46 17.09
C HIS A 284 0.44 -6.47 17.06
N ARG A 285 0.34 -7.33 18.08
CA ARG A 285 -0.74 -8.32 18.17
C ARG A 285 -2.12 -7.67 18.27
N SER A 286 -2.24 -6.46 18.80
CA SER A 286 -3.51 -5.72 18.82
C SER A 286 -4.04 -5.41 17.40
N LEU A 287 -3.14 -5.20 16.43
CA LEU A 287 -3.49 -4.87 15.04
C LEU A 287 -4.12 -6.07 14.31
N SER A 288 -3.81 -7.30 14.73
CA SER A 288 -4.45 -8.52 14.19
C SER A 288 -5.99 -8.41 14.21
N LYS A 289 -6.55 -7.77 15.25
CA LYS A 289 -8.00 -7.56 15.39
C LYS A 289 -8.57 -6.58 14.37
N ALA A 290 -7.79 -5.59 13.94
CA ALA A 290 -8.20 -4.64 12.91
C ALA A 290 -8.24 -5.32 11.54
N PHE A 291 -7.18 -6.06 11.20
CA PHE A 291 -7.13 -6.85 9.96
C PHE A 291 -8.17 -7.98 9.95
N TYR A 292 -8.39 -8.66 11.08
CA TYR A 292 -9.47 -9.63 11.23
C TYR A 292 -10.84 -9.04 10.86
N ALA A 293 -11.14 -7.82 11.33
CA ALA A 293 -12.40 -7.17 10.99
C ALA A 293 -12.51 -6.85 9.49
N VAL A 294 -11.44 -6.39 8.86
CA VAL A 294 -11.37 -6.18 7.39
C VAL A 294 -11.57 -7.50 6.65
N GLY A 295 -10.90 -8.57 7.07
CA GLY A 295 -11.02 -9.89 6.48
C GLY A 295 -12.43 -10.47 6.61
N LEU A 296 -13.03 -10.40 7.80
CA LEU A 296 -14.39 -10.87 8.08
C LEU A 296 -15.43 -10.12 7.25
N THR A 297 -15.39 -8.80 7.29
CA THR A 297 -16.33 -7.99 6.52
C THR A 297 -16.14 -8.19 5.02
N SER A 298 -14.90 -8.23 4.50
CA SER A 298 -14.64 -8.54 3.10
C SER A 298 -15.17 -9.92 2.69
N THR A 299 -14.96 -10.94 3.52
CA THR A 299 -15.42 -12.31 3.25
C THR A 299 -16.94 -12.39 3.20
N LEU A 300 -17.63 -11.77 4.16
CA LEU A 300 -19.10 -11.71 4.17
C LEU A 300 -19.64 -11.02 2.90
N LEU A 301 -19.00 -9.93 2.47
CA LEU A 301 -19.39 -9.21 1.26
C LEU A 301 -19.11 -10.04 0.01
N PHE A 302 -17.96 -10.71 -0.05
CA PHE A 302 -17.60 -11.60 -1.15
C PHE A 302 -18.64 -12.70 -1.32
N TRP A 303 -18.97 -13.43 -0.25
CA TRP A 303 -19.99 -14.49 -0.29
C TRP A 303 -21.38 -13.95 -0.63
N ARG A 304 -21.74 -12.78 -0.11
CA ARG A 304 -22.99 -12.12 -0.49
C ARG A 304 -23.03 -11.79 -1.98
N GLN A 305 -21.97 -11.21 -2.54
CA GLN A 305 -21.92 -10.84 -3.96
C GLN A 305 -21.87 -12.07 -4.87
N LEU A 306 -21.14 -13.10 -4.46
CA LEU A 306 -21.13 -14.38 -5.15
C LEU A 306 -22.53 -15.02 -5.15
N GLY A 307 -23.22 -15.00 -4.00
CA GLY A 307 -24.59 -15.49 -3.87
C GLY A 307 -25.59 -14.71 -4.74
N ILE A 308 -25.54 -13.37 -4.74
CA ILE A 308 -26.38 -12.53 -5.61
C ILE A 308 -26.09 -12.82 -7.08
N SER A 309 -24.81 -12.91 -7.46
CA SER A 309 -24.41 -13.21 -8.84
C SER A 309 -24.88 -14.60 -9.27
N PHE A 310 -24.80 -15.58 -8.38
CA PHE A 310 -25.32 -16.93 -8.60
C PHE A 310 -26.85 -16.91 -8.79
N LEU A 311 -27.58 -16.24 -7.91
CA LEU A 311 -29.05 -16.17 -7.97
C LEU A 311 -29.53 -15.47 -9.25
N VAL A 312 -28.93 -14.33 -9.61
CA VAL A 312 -29.31 -13.56 -10.82
C VAL A 312 -29.03 -14.34 -12.11
N ASN A 313 -28.00 -15.19 -12.12
CA ASN A 313 -27.67 -16.01 -13.30
C ASN A 313 -28.33 -17.39 -13.29
N THR A 314 -29.03 -17.77 -12.22
CA THR A 314 -29.75 -19.05 -12.16
C THR A 314 -31.10 -18.91 -12.88
N PRO A 315 -31.40 -19.74 -13.90
CA PRO A 315 -32.67 -19.65 -14.62
C PRO A 315 -33.86 -19.89 -13.68
N THR A 316 -34.90 -19.05 -13.82
CA THR A 316 -36.14 -19.17 -13.05
C THR A 316 -36.78 -20.54 -13.25
N LYS A 317 -37.44 -21.04 -12.22
CA LYS A 317 -38.19 -22.30 -12.31
C LYS A 317 -39.29 -22.10 -13.36
N GLN A 318 -39.35 -23.00 -14.34
CA GLN A 318 -40.44 -23.03 -15.32
C GLN A 318 -41.70 -23.48 -14.56
N ASP A 319 -42.54 -22.54 -14.18
CA ASP A 319 -43.79 -22.83 -13.47
C ASP A 319 -45.00 -22.94 -14.43
N SER A 320 -44.81 -22.66 -15.73
CA SER A 320 -45.88 -22.73 -16.73
C SER A 320 -45.89 -24.06 -17.49
N ILE A 321 -47.06 -24.72 -17.51
CA ILE A 321 -47.30 -25.94 -18.29
C ILE A 321 -47.09 -25.69 -19.79
N TYR A 322 -47.30 -24.45 -20.25
CA TYR A 322 -47.07 -24.04 -21.62
C TYR A 322 -45.59 -24.12 -22.04
N ASP A 323 -44.65 -23.77 -21.16
CA ASP A 323 -43.22 -23.87 -21.47
C ASP A 323 -42.75 -25.33 -21.57
N LEU A 324 -43.37 -26.24 -20.79
CA LEU A 324 -43.08 -27.67 -20.84
C LEU A 324 -43.47 -28.29 -22.19
N ILE A 325 -44.53 -27.78 -22.82
CA ILE A 325 -45.06 -28.25 -24.11
C ILE A 325 -44.21 -27.74 -25.28
N PHE A 326 -43.76 -26.48 -25.22
CA PHE A 326 -43.03 -25.85 -26.33
C PHE A 326 -41.50 -26.00 -26.25
N ARG A 327 -40.93 -26.40 -25.09
CA ARG A 327 -39.48 -26.65 -24.93
C ARG A 327 -39.20 -27.91 -24.11
N PRO A 328 -39.57 -29.11 -24.61
CA PRO A 328 -39.41 -30.37 -23.88
C PRO A 328 -37.93 -30.75 -23.61
N ASP A 329 -36.99 -30.21 -24.38
CA ASP A 329 -35.56 -30.56 -24.33
C ASP A 329 -34.76 -29.87 -23.19
N GLN A 330 -35.41 -29.00 -22.41
CA GLN A 330 -34.79 -28.25 -21.31
C GLN A 330 -35.34 -28.65 -19.92
N GLN A 331 -35.60 -29.94 -19.69
CA GLN A 331 -35.84 -30.46 -18.34
C GLN A 331 -34.56 -30.41 -17.50
N HIS A 332 -34.19 -29.22 -17.02
CA HIS A 332 -33.09 -29.07 -16.09
C HIS A 332 -33.55 -29.47 -14.69
N THR A 333 -33.01 -30.60 -14.19
CA THR A 333 -33.09 -30.94 -12.76
C THR A 333 -32.61 -29.76 -11.90
N ASN A 334 -33.10 -29.64 -10.66
CA ASN A 334 -32.68 -28.54 -9.76
C ASN A 334 -31.16 -28.41 -9.64
N ALA A 335 -30.45 -29.55 -9.63
CA ALA A 335 -28.99 -29.61 -9.64
C ALA A 335 -28.38 -29.10 -10.97
N GLY A 336 -28.96 -29.46 -12.12
CA GLY A 336 -28.52 -28.96 -13.43
C GLY A 336 -28.69 -27.45 -13.59
N ARG A 337 -29.78 -26.87 -13.04
CA ARG A 337 -30.02 -25.42 -13.05
C ARG A 337 -29.01 -24.66 -12.20
N ALA A 338 -28.72 -25.15 -10.99
CA ALA A 338 -27.72 -24.57 -10.12
C ALA A 338 -26.33 -24.61 -10.78
N LEU A 339 -25.92 -25.75 -11.34
CA LEU A 339 -24.65 -25.87 -12.05
C LEU A 339 -24.56 -24.94 -13.28
N LEU A 340 -25.65 -24.78 -14.03
CA LEU A 340 -25.71 -23.86 -15.16
C LEU A 340 -25.62 -22.39 -14.72
N GLY A 341 -26.32 -22.03 -13.64
CA GLY A 341 -26.24 -20.70 -13.04
C GLY A 341 -24.83 -20.37 -12.55
N LEU A 342 -24.17 -21.33 -11.88
CA LEU A 342 -22.77 -21.22 -11.45
C LEU A 342 -21.84 -21.05 -12.65
N LYS A 343 -21.96 -21.91 -13.67
CA LYS A 343 -21.14 -21.84 -14.90
C LYS A 343 -21.29 -20.48 -15.58
N THR A 344 -22.51 -19.98 -15.68
CA THR A 344 -22.82 -18.68 -16.30
C THR A 344 -22.26 -17.53 -15.46
N ALA A 345 -22.40 -17.59 -14.13
CA ALA A 345 -21.82 -16.60 -13.22
C ALA A 345 -20.29 -16.56 -13.32
N ILE A 346 -19.62 -17.72 -13.33
CA ILE A 346 -18.16 -17.83 -13.50
C ILE A 346 -17.72 -17.27 -14.86
N HIS A 347 -18.45 -17.61 -15.94
CA HIS A 347 -18.13 -17.13 -17.28
C HIS A 347 -18.23 -15.60 -17.38
N LYS A 348 -19.24 -15.02 -16.73
CA LYS A 348 -19.47 -13.59 -16.61
C LYS A 348 -18.42 -12.88 -15.74
N LEU A 349 -17.96 -13.55 -14.69
CA LEU A 349 -16.85 -13.10 -13.84
C LEU A 349 -15.46 -13.36 -14.45
N ARG A 350 -15.33 -13.50 -15.78
CA ARG A 350 -14.01 -13.66 -16.39
C ARG A 350 -13.21 -12.37 -16.24
N PHE A 351 -11.91 -12.51 -15.92
CA PHE A 351 -10.98 -11.37 -15.74
C PHE A 351 -10.91 -10.43 -16.95
N ILE A 352 -11.19 -10.93 -18.14
CA ILE A 352 -11.36 -10.13 -19.35
C ILE A 352 -12.83 -10.28 -19.72
N SER A 353 -13.64 -9.32 -19.31
CA SER A 353 -15.06 -9.28 -19.64
C SER A 353 -15.26 -8.51 -20.96
N GLY A 354 -16.48 -8.51 -21.49
CA GLY A 354 -16.81 -7.72 -22.69
C GLY A 354 -16.67 -6.21 -22.49
N HIS A 355 -16.58 -5.71 -21.25
CA HIS A 355 -16.51 -4.28 -20.97
C HIS A 355 -15.12 -3.84 -20.48
N PRO A 356 -14.48 -2.83 -21.11
CA PRO A 356 -13.12 -2.41 -20.77
C PRO A 356 -12.99 -1.86 -19.34
N VAL A 357 -14.01 -1.17 -18.81
CA VAL A 357 -14.02 -0.71 -17.40
C VAL A 357 -13.88 -1.87 -16.42
N ILE A 358 -14.66 -2.94 -16.62
CA ILE A 358 -14.62 -4.11 -15.75
C ILE A 358 -13.27 -4.81 -15.89
N SER A 359 -12.75 -4.92 -17.12
CA SER A 359 -11.43 -5.49 -17.41
C SER A 359 -10.28 -4.71 -16.77
N ALA A 360 -10.38 -3.38 -16.69
CA ALA A 360 -9.40 -2.57 -15.98
C ALA A 360 -9.35 -2.96 -14.50
N THR A 361 -10.50 -2.94 -13.81
CA THR A 361 -10.60 -3.24 -12.37
C THR A 361 -10.21 -4.68 -12.04
N SER A 362 -10.69 -5.66 -12.83
CA SER A 362 -10.34 -7.08 -12.63
C SER A 362 -8.86 -7.35 -12.85
N SER A 363 -8.23 -6.70 -13.84
CA SER A 363 -6.79 -6.84 -14.07
C SER A 363 -5.96 -6.24 -12.93
N ASP A 364 -6.36 -5.09 -12.39
CA ASP A 364 -5.71 -4.47 -11.22
C ASP A 364 -5.79 -5.39 -10.01
N ILE A 365 -6.96 -5.99 -9.76
CA ILE A 365 -7.16 -6.98 -8.70
C ILE A 365 -6.26 -8.20 -8.91
N LEU A 366 -6.19 -8.74 -10.13
CA LEU A 366 -5.34 -9.89 -10.44
C LEU A 366 -3.87 -9.60 -10.12
N PHE A 367 -3.33 -8.47 -10.58
CA PHE A 367 -1.95 -8.10 -10.29
C PHE A 367 -1.73 -7.82 -8.81
N THR A 368 -2.69 -7.21 -8.11
CA THR A 368 -2.64 -7.03 -6.65
C THR A 368 -2.60 -8.38 -5.92
N THR A 369 -3.42 -9.35 -6.32
CA THR A 369 -3.44 -10.71 -5.78
C THR A 369 -2.08 -11.38 -5.97
N ILE A 370 -1.54 -11.35 -7.18
CA ILE A 370 -0.22 -11.94 -7.48
C ILE A 370 0.86 -11.27 -6.62
N SER A 371 0.85 -9.94 -6.52
CA SER A 371 1.80 -9.20 -5.68
C SER A 371 1.73 -9.59 -4.21
N LEU A 372 0.54 -9.78 -3.65
CA LEU A 372 0.37 -10.22 -2.26
C LEU A 372 0.86 -11.65 -2.03
N CYS A 373 0.58 -12.58 -2.96
CA CYS A 373 1.10 -13.95 -2.86
C CYS A 373 2.63 -13.99 -3.00
N VAL A 374 3.19 -13.20 -3.92
CA VAL A 374 4.64 -13.07 -4.09
C VAL A 374 5.27 -12.43 -2.85
N TRP A 375 4.62 -11.44 -2.23
CA TRP A 375 5.08 -10.87 -0.96
C TRP A 375 5.07 -11.90 0.16
N ALA A 376 3.98 -12.66 0.31
CA ALA A 376 3.88 -13.72 1.31
C ALA A 376 4.99 -14.77 1.14
N PHE A 377 5.29 -15.15 -0.11
CA PHE A 377 6.39 -16.05 -0.46
C PHE A 377 7.76 -15.45 -0.10
N MET A 378 8.06 -14.24 -0.58
CA MET A 378 9.37 -13.61 -0.41
C MET A 378 9.69 -13.27 1.05
N ARG A 379 8.67 -13.02 1.86
CA ARG A 379 8.80 -12.68 3.28
C ARG A 379 8.72 -13.86 4.22
N ASN A 380 8.41 -15.06 3.72
CA ASN A 380 8.18 -16.26 4.53
C ASN A 380 7.22 -15.96 5.69
N LEU A 381 6.05 -15.39 5.36
CA LEU A 381 5.08 -15.00 6.39
C LEU A 381 4.59 -16.22 7.16
N ASP A 382 4.52 -16.09 8.49
CA ASP A 382 4.00 -17.18 9.32
C ASP A 382 2.51 -17.43 9.02
N VAL A 383 2.21 -18.67 8.68
CA VAL A 383 0.86 -19.20 8.47
C VAL A 383 -0.03 -18.93 9.69
N HIS A 384 0.52 -18.99 10.90
CA HIS A 384 -0.23 -18.71 12.13
C HIS A 384 -0.69 -17.26 12.19
N ASP A 385 0.21 -16.30 11.90
CA ASP A 385 -0.10 -14.88 11.88
C ASP A 385 -1.10 -14.55 10.77
N MET A 386 -0.93 -15.16 9.59
CA MET A 386 -1.88 -15.04 8.48
C MET A 386 -3.28 -15.53 8.86
N LEU A 387 -3.39 -16.69 9.53
CA LEU A 387 -4.67 -17.21 10.01
C LEU A 387 -5.28 -16.32 11.09
N SER A 388 -4.48 -15.78 12.01
CA SER A 388 -4.95 -14.91 13.09
C SER A 388 -5.58 -13.60 12.59
N CYS A 389 -5.08 -13.08 11.46
CA CYS A 389 -5.61 -11.89 10.79
C CYS A 389 -6.77 -12.19 9.83
N SER A 390 -7.20 -13.45 9.73
CA SER A 390 -8.19 -13.93 8.77
C SER A 390 -9.49 -14.37 9.46
N VAL A 391 -10.59 -14.51 8.72
CA VAL A 391 -11.82 -15.19 9.20
C VAL A 391 -11.59 -16.54 9.87
N PHE A 392 -10.51 -17.23 9.51
CA PHE A 392 -10.12 -18.52 10.05
C PHE A 392 -9.29 -18.43 11.33
N SER A 393 -9.31 -17.29 12.04
CA SER A 393 -8.63 -17.11 13.32
C SER A 393 -9.10 -18.08 14.41
N PHE A 394 -10.23 -18.77 14.23
CA PHE A 394 -10.63 -19.86 15.13
C PHE A 394 -9.75 -21.12 14.97
N LEU A 395 -9.08 -21.30 13.84
CA LEU A 395 -8.19 -22.45 13.57
C LEU A 395 -6.84 -22.32 14.26
N THR A 396 -6.41 -21.11 14.65
CA THR A 396 -5.12 -20.91 15.32
C THR A 396 -5.08 -21.45 16.74
N GLY A 397 -6.18 -22.03 17.23
CA GLY A 397 -6.33 -22.42 18.62
C GLY A 397 -6.24 -21.22 19.57
N LYS A 398 -6.63 -21.41 20.83
CA LYS A 398 -6.17 -20.49 21.88
C LYS A 398 -4.69 -20.79 22.11
N ALA A 399 -3.81 -20.38 21.19
CA ALA A 399 -2.38 -20.32 21.47
C ALA A 399 -2.25 -19.59 22.80
N GLN A 400 -1.79 -20.30 23.83
CA GLN A 400 -1.78 -19.77 25.18
C GLN A 400 -1.09 -18.40 25.14
N PRO A 401 -1.57 -17.41 25.89
CA PRO A 401 -0.75 -16.24 26.12
C PRO A 401 0.57 -16.81 26.64
N GLU A 402 1.67 -16.62 25.91
CA GLU A 402 3.00 -16.92 26.45
C GLU A 402 3.05 -16.16 27.76
N LYS A 403 2.85 -16.92 28.83
CA LYS A 403 2.81 -16.45 30.18
C LYS A 403 4.25 -16.06 30.38
N HIS A 404 4.56 -14.77 30.18
CA HIS A 404 5.88 -14.23 30.42
C HIS A 404 6.36 -14.84 31.73
N VAL A 405 7.32 -15.76 31.63
CA VAL A 405 8.03 -16.25 32.79
C VAL A 405 8.85 -15.03 33.19
N ALA A 406 8.24 -14.18 34.02
CA ALA A 406 8.99 -13.28 34.84
C ALA A 406 9.87 -14.21 35.67
N PHE A 407 11.11 -14.39 35.22
CA PHE A 407 12.16 -14.89 36.06
C PHE A 407 12.23 -13.90 37.22
N LYS A 408 11.51 -14.19 38.30
CA LYS A 408 11.80 -13.61 39.60
C LYS A 408 13.18 -14.14 39.91
N GLU A 409 14.18 -13.32 39.64
CA GLU A 409 15.50 -13.44 40.22
C GLU A 409 15.31 -13.29 41.73
N LYS A 410 14.97 -14.41 42.38
CA LYS A 410 15.13 -14.58 43.81
C LYS A 410 16.63 -14.66 44.03
N VAL A 411 17.27 -13.49 44.13
CA VAL A 411 18.52 -13.38 44.87
C VAL A 411 18.15 -13.77 46.30
N GLU A 412 18.53 -14.98 46.70
CA GLU A 412 18.51 -15.39 48.10
C GLU A 412 19.52 -14.50 48.84
N GLU A 413 19.00 -13.43 49.43
CA GLU A 413 19.72 -12.59 50.37
C GLU A 413 20.00 -13.44 51.62
N LYS A 414 21.23 -13.94 51.70
CA LYS A 414 21.76 -14.64 52.86
C LYS A 414 21.84 -13.64 54.02
N PRO A 415 21.24 -13.89 55.19
CA PRO A 415 21.23 -12.92 56.29
C PRO A 415 22.62 -12.85 56.93
N ALA A 416 23.23 -11.66 56.91
CA ALA A 416 24.36 -11.32 57.77
C ALA A 416 23.84 -10.50 58.97
N PRO A 417 24.30 -10.77 60.20
CA PRO A 417 23.80 -10.11 61.41
C PRO A 417 24.42 -8.72 61.61
N GLU A 418 23.55 -7.75 61.91
CA GLU A 418 23.84 -6.41 62.48
C GLU A 418 24.09 -6.49 64.01
N PRO A 419 24.47 -5.39 64.72
CA PRO A 419 25.12 -4.14 64.29
C PRO A 419 26.25 -3.66 65.25
N ALA A 420 27.10 -2.73 64.80
CA ALA A 420 27.78 -1.79 65.70
C ALA A 420 28.04 -0.43 65.03
N ALA A 421 27.34 0.57 65.57
CA ALA A 421 27.59 2.02 65.68
C ALA A 421 28.42 2.80 64.61
N VAL A 422 27.75 3.83 64.10
CA VAL A 422 28.15 4.99 63.27
C VAL A 422 29.31 5.81 63.89
N PRO A 423 30.07 6.64 63.11
CA PRO A 423 29.60 8.01 62.90
C PRO A 423 29.76 8.59 61.48
N GLU A 424 28.92 9.59 61.24
CA GLU A 424 28.66 10.38 60.04
C GLU A 424 29.90 10.98 59.35
N ILE A 425 29.91 10.96 58.02
CA ILE A 425 30.79 11.85 57.22
C ILE A 425 29.93 12.70 56.28
N LYS A 426 30.05 14.02 56.50
CA LYS A 426 29.42 15.12 55.77
C LYS A 426 29.90 15.19 54.33
N ILE A 427 28.96 15.35 53.40
CA ILE A 427 29.19 15.70 52.00
C ILE A 427 29.55 17.19 51.91
N THR A 428 30.69 17.52 51.30
CA THR A 428 31.01 18.87 50.80
C THR A 428 31.70 18.81 49.43
N PRO A 429 31.54 19.84 48.56
CA PRO A 429 31.89 19.77 47.14
C PRO A 429 33.37 20.14 46.88
N VAL A 430 34.02 19.43 45.96
CA VAL A 430 35.41 19.70 45.56
C VAL A 430 35.46 20.66 44.36
N LYS A 431 35.96 21.87 44.61
CA LYS A 431 36.39 22.86 43.60
C LYS A 431 37.74 23.44 44.04
N ARG A 432 38.82 23.18 43.29
CA ARG A 432 39.98 24.06 42.96
C ARG A 432 41.30 23.30 42.81
N GLY A 433 41.98 23.58 41.70
CA GLY A 433 43.41 23.36 41.50
C GLY A 433 43.88 24.10 40.25
N ARG A 434 44.27 25.37 40.41
CA ARG A 434 44.73 26.29 39.36
C ARG A 434 46.24 26.53 39.56
N GLY A 435 47.03 26.43 38.50
CA GLY A 435 48.03 27.44 38.15
C GLY A 435 49.52 27.11 38.27
N ARG A 436 50.25 27.34 37.16
CA ARG A 436 51.49 28.16 37.07
C ARG A 436 51.93 28.33 35.59
N PRO A 437 52.80 29.30 35.22
CA PRO A 437 52.73 30.76 35.38
C PRO A 437 52.76 31.54 34.03
N ARG A 438 52.44 32.84 34.10
CA ARG A 438 52.66 33.87 33.07
C ARG A 438 54.09 34.45 33.13
N LYS A 439 54.60 34.96 32.00
CA LYS A 439 55.60 36.04 31.95
C LYS A 439 55.16 37.12 30.95
N ASN A 440 55.23 38.37 31.42
CA ASN A 440 54.78 39.64 30.82
C ASN A 440 55.57 40.06 29.56
N VAL A 441 55.02 40.96 28.73
CA VAL A 441 55.38 42.40 28.65
C VAL A 441 54.25 43.19 27.90
N GLU A 442 53.98 44.37 28.44
CA GLU A 442 53.24 45.60 28.02
C GLU A 442 53.23 45.98 26.51
N ALA A 443 52.44 46.90 25.95
CA ALA A 443 51.31 47.77 26.35
C ALA A 443 50.69 48.45 25.09
N GLN A 444 49.44 48.91 25.27
CA GLN A 444 48.80 50.12 24.69
C GLN A 444 48.34 50.22 23.21
N ALA A 445 47.01 50.45 23.13
CA ALA A 445 46.30 51.54 22.45
C ALA A 445 46.12 51.55 20.91
N SER A 446 44.92 51.09 20.52
CA SER A 446 44.00 51.68 19.54
C SER A 446 44.56 52.45 18.33
N GLY A 447 44.43 51.85 17.15
CA GLY A 447 44.50 52.53 15.86
C GLY A 447 43.97 51.61 14.75
N SER A 448 43.02 52.12 13.98
CA SER A 448 42.15 51.40 13.05
C SER A 448 42.81 50.91 11.74
N LYS A 449 42.16 49.90 11.14
CA LYS A 449 42.05 49.54 9.71
C LYS A 449 43.04 48.54 9.08
N ALA A 450 42.38 47.49 8.56
CA ALA A 450 42.57 46.79 7.28
C ALA A 450 43.77 45.83 7.10
N SER A 451 43.39 44.54 7.22
CA SER A 451 43.96 43.32 6.63
C SER A 451 45.16 43.44 5.66
N GLY A 452 46.32 42.98 6.12
CA GLY A 452 47.32 42.31 5.28
C GLY A 452 46.84 40.89 4.92
N ALA A 453 46.94 40.43 3.68
CA ALA A 453 48.18 40.14 2.95
C ALA A 453 48.84 38.84 3.48
N VAL A 454 48.84 37.72 2.73
CA VAL A 454 49.84 37.34 1.69
C VAL A 454 50.98 36.53 2.33
N ILE A 455 51.58 35.45 1.79
CA ILE A 455 51.49 34.65 0.55
C ILE A 455 52.36 33.39 0.80
N ALA A 456 52.18 32.38 -0.06
CA ALA A 456 53.15 31.37 -0.55
C ALA A 456 52.76 29.94 -0.18
N GLY A 457 52.66 28.96 -1.08
CA GLY A 457 52.89 28.90 -2.52
C GLY A 457 52.46 27.50 -2.97
N SER A 458 51.87 27.36 -4.16
CA SER A 458 52.56 26.74 -5.30
C SER A 458 52.81 25.22 -5.17
N LEU A 459 51.92 24.38 -5.72
CA LEU A 459 52.20 23.50 -6.89
C LEU A 459 51.17 22.38 -7.09
N ARG A 460 50.82 22.22 -8.37
CA ARG A 460 50.19 21.10 -9.09
C ARG A 460 50.55 19.70 -8.58
N GLN A 461 49.56 18.80 -8.62
CA GLN A 461 49.60 17.40 -9.11
C GLN A 461 48.19 16.80 -8.94
N SER A 462 47.66 15.82 -9.67
CA SER A 462 47.92 15.20 -10.97
C SER A 462 46.90 14.05 -11.04
N SER A 463 46.11 13.97 -12.11
CA SER A 463 45.31 12.79 -12.45
C SER A 463 46.18 11.53 -12.51
N ARG A 464 45.75 10.42 -11.90
CA ARG A 464 46.30 9.09 -12.24
C ARG A 464 45.20 8.07 -12.45
N ARG A 465 44.82 7.96 -13.73
CA ARG A 465 44.29 6.77 -14.40
C ARG A 465 45.22 5.59 -14.05
N LYS A 466 44.71 4.52 -13.46
CA LYS A 466 45.44 3.23 -13.38
C LYS A 466 44.60 2.16 -14.05
N THR A 467 45.22 1.61 -15.07
CA THR A 467 44.85 0.56 -15.99
C THR A 467 44.56 -0.77 -15.29
N SER A 468 43.59 -1.49 -15.87
CA SER A 468 43.54 -2.95 -16.04
C SER A 468 44.81 -3.69 -15.59
N GLY A 469 44.63 -4.52 -14.57
CA GLY A 469 45.48 -5.64 -14.20
C GLY A 469 44.56 -6.70 -13.60
N SER A 470 44.54 -7.87 -14.22
CA SER A 470 43.86 -9.07 -13.73
C SER A 470 44.30 -9.36 -12.29
N VAL A 471 43.40 -9.14 -11.35
CA VAL A 471 43.49 -9.67 -9.99
C VAL A 471 42.39 -10.71 -9.91
N GLU A 472 42.78 -11.96 -9.72
CA GLU A 472 41.88 -13.05 -9.36
C GLU A 472 40.97 -12.61 -8.20
N PRO A 473 39.71 -13.08 -8.14
CA PRO A 473 38.86 -12.80 -7.00
C PRO A 473 39.46 -13.52 -5.79
N VAL A 474 40.28 -12.80 -5.02
CA VAL A 474 40.49 -13.12 -3.61
C VAL A 474 39.09 -13.14 -3.02
N GLN A 475 38.68 -14.31 -2.54
CA GLN A 475 37.53 -14.45 -1.66
C GLN A 475 37.82 -13.55 -0.47
N ASP A 476 37.24 -12.35 -0.48
CA ASP A 476 37.24 -11.48 0.69
C ASP A 476 36.55 -12.28 1.80
N GLU A 477 37.34 -12.65 2.80
CA GLU A 477 36.88 -13.25 4.04
C GLU A 477 35.70 -12.44 4.58
N ASP A 478 34.70 -13.16 5.10
CA ASP A 478 33.50 -12.62 5.72
C ASP A 478 33.85 -11.44 6.63
N TYR A 479 33.48 -10.23 6.21
CA TYR A 479 33.56 -9.04 7.05
C TYR A 479 32.81 -9.33 8.35
N GLN A 480 33.56 -9.57 9.43
CA GLN A 480 33.02 -9.65 10.77
C GLN A 480 32.93 -8.23 11.33
N PRO A 481 31.72 -7.68 11.51
CA PRO A 481 31.57 -6.38 12.12
C PRO A 481 32.14 -6.40 13.55
N PRO A 482 32.70 -5.27 14.04
CA PRO A 482 33.09 -5.11 15.45
C PRO A 482 31.94 -5.47 16.39
N ALA A 483 32.21 -5.98 17.60
CA ALA A 483 31.18 -6.49 18.51
C ALA A 483 30.04 -5.50 18.81
N GLU A 484 30.32 -4.20 18.97
CA GLU A 484 29.30 -3.15 19.13
C GLU A 484 28.39 -3.01 17.89
N VAL A 485 28.95 -3.27 16.71
CA VAL A 485 28.26 -3.21 15.43
C VAL A 485 27.51 -4.52 15.14
N ALA A 486 28.04 -5.66 15.59
CA ALA A 486 27.35 -6.95 15.56
C ALA A 486 26.12 -6.94 16.49
N GLU A 487 26.26 -6.36 17.69
CA GLU A 487 25.15 -6.12 18.62
C GLU A 487 24.14 -5.11 18.02
N GLU A 488 24.60 -4.05 17.32
CA GLU A 488 23.71 -3.14 16.59
C GLU A 488 22.99 -3.82 15.40
N ILE A 489 23.62 -4.82 14.75
CA ILE A 489 23.04 -5.63 13.67
C ILE A 489 21.99 -6.61 14.21
N ASP A 490 22.28 -7.32 15.31
CA ASP A 490 21.33 -8.19 16.01
C ASP A 490 20.16 -7.39 16.57
N HIS A 491 20.42 -6.14 16.96
CA HIS A 491 19.36 -5.27 17.43
C HIS A 491 18.54 -4.71 16.30
N THR A 492 19.10 -4.16 15.21
CA THR A 492 18.31 -3.67 14.07
C THR A 492 17.33 -4.75 13.62
N GLU A 493 16.04 -4.39 13.49
CA GLU A 493 15.05 -5.15 12.71
C GLU A 493 15.46 -5.05 11.24
N ILE A 494 16.68 -5.50 10.92
CA ILE A 494 17.04 -5.86 9.56
C ILE A 494 16.06 -6.96 9.25
N ASP A 495 15.22 -6.67 8.25
CA ASP A 495 14.49 -7.66 7.49
C ASP A 495 15.34 -8.92 7.43
N ARG A 496 14.96 -9.93 8.23
CA ARG A 496 15.38 -11.30 8.00
C ARG A 496 14.74 -11.67 6.65
N LEU A 497 15.32 -11.17 5.56
CA LEU A 497 15.45 -11.95 4.34
C LEU A 497 16.16 -13.20 4.86
N ALA A 498 15.34 -14.18 5.22
CA ALA A 498 15.74 -15.26 6.09
C ALA A 498 16.99 -15.94 5.52
N ALA A 499 17.69 -16.65 6.40
CA ALA A 499 18.59 -17.73 6.03
C ALA A 499 17.97 -18.56 4.86
N PRO A 500 18.80 -19.24 4.05
CA PRO A 500 18.56 -19.56 2.64
C PRO A 500 17.09 -19.87 2.33
N GLU A 501 16.50 -19.12 1.39
CA GLU A 501 15.10 -19.19 0.92
C GLU A 501 14.42 -20.50 1.34
N ASP A 502 13.71 -20.51 2.48
CA ASP A 502 12.90 -21.65 2.89
C ASP A 502 11.68 -21.72 1.97
N VAL A 503 11.90 -22.30 0.79
CA VAL A 503 10.93 -22.42 -0.30
C VAL A 503 9.66 -23.14 0.19
N LEU A 504 9.79 -24.02 1.18
CA LEU A 504 8.65 -24.73 1.74
C LEU A 504 7.76 -23.77 2.52
N HIS A 505 8.31 -23.04 3.49
CA HIS A 505 7.51 -22.13 4.32
C HIS A 505 6.93 -20.96 3.51
N GLY A 506 7.72 -20.35 2.63
CA GLY A 506 7.23 -19.33 1.71
C GLY A 506 6.15 -19.86 0.76
N GLY A 507 6.30 -21.11 0.30
CA GLY A 507 5.32 -21.80 -0.54
C GLY A 507 4.00 -22.05 0.18
N GLU A 508 4.05 -22.47 1.45
CA GLU A 508 2.86 -22.66 2.30
C GLU A 508 2.12 -21.33 2.53
N ALA A 509 2.83 -20.25 2.85
CA ALA A 509 2.26 -18.93 3.03
C ALA A 509 1.56 -18.41 1.77
N ALA A 510 2.21 -18.57 0.60
CA ALA A 510 1.65 -18.18 -0.68
C ALA A 510 0.43 -19.03 -1.08
N ALA A 511 0.48 -20.35 -0.84
CA ALA A 511 -0.64 -21.26 -1.09
C ALA A 511 -1.84 -20.90 -0.20
N LEU A 512 -1.60 -20.57 1.06
CA LEU A 512 -2.63 -20.10 1.99
C LEU A 512 -3.23 -18.76 1.56
N GLY A 513 -2.40 -17.81 1.11
CA GLY A 513 -2.88 -16.56 0.53
C GLY A 513 -3.79 -16.80 -0.69
N LEU A 514 -3.37 -17.69 -1.57
CA LEU A 514 -4.17 -18.08 -2.73
C LEU A 514 -5.51 -18.71 -2.31
N PHE A 515 -5.52 -19.57 -1.29
CA PHE A 515 -6.74 -20.10 -0.70
C PHE A 515 -7.66 -18.97 -0.17
N PHE A 516 -7.12 -18.00 0.56
CA PHE A 516 -7.89 -16.85 1.05
C PHE A 516 -8.51 -16.01 -0.07
N THR A 517 -7.81 -15.90 -1.20
CA THR A 517 -8.36 -15.23 -2.40
C THR A 517 -9.63 -15.92 -2.88
N PHE A 518 -9.66 -17.25 -2.93
CA PHE A 518 -10.84 -17.99 -3.35
C PHE A 518 -11.98 -17.97 -2.33
N VAL A 519 -11.67 -17.96 -1.04
CA VAL A 519 -12.69 -18.02 0.02
C VAL A 519 -13.29 -16.65 0.34
N GLY A 520 -12.49 -15.59 0.38
CA GLY A 520 -12.92 -14.27 0.86
C GLY A 520 -12.59 -13.11 -0.09
N GLY A 521 -12.02 -13.41 -1.25
CA GLY A 521 -11.63 -12.43 -2.24
C GLY A 521 -10.37 -11.64 -1.86
N LEU A 522 -10.13 -10.54 -2.58
CA LEU A 522 -8.93 -9.70 -2.44
C LEU A 522 -8.81 -9.09 -1.04
N GLY A 523 -9.91 -8.63 -0.43
CA GLY A 523 -9.84 -8.01 0.89
C GLY A 523 -9.43 -8.97 2.00
N GLN A 524 -9.84 -10.24 1.92
CA GLN A 524 -9.42 -11.28 2.87
C GLN A 524 -7.94 -11.67 2.67
N LEU A 525 -7.50 -11.81 1.42
CA LEU A 525 -6.08 -12.01 1.09
C LEU A 525 -5.24 -10.83 1.61
N ALA A 526 -5.63 -9.59 1.30
CA ALA A 526 -4.90 -8.41 1.70
C ALA A 526 -4.88 -8.28 3.23
N ALA A 527 -6.00 -8.51 3.92
CA ALA A 527 -6.05 -8.46 5.37
C ALA A 527 -5.15 -9.51 6.05
N SER A 528 -5.12 -10.74 5.52
CA SER A 528 -4.30 -11.82 6.07
C SER A 528 -2.80 -11.62 5.81
N VAL A 529 -2.39 -11.34 4.57
CA VAL A 529 -0.98 -11.14 4.19
C VAL A 529 -0.41 -9.87 4.80
N LEU A 530 -1.10 -8.73 4.65
CA LEU A 530 -0.62 -7.45 5.17
C LEU A 530 -0.75 -7.38 6.70
N GLY A 531 -1.76 -8.05 7.27
CA GLY A 531 -1.90 -8.19 8.71
C GLY A 531 -0.78 -9.04 9.32
N ALA A 532 -0.43 -10.17 8.68
CA ALA A 532 0.68 -10.99 9.11
C ALA A 532 2.02 -10.25 9.05
N GLU A 533 2.27 -9.45 8.02
CA GLU A 533 3.47 -8.60 7.96
C GLU A 533 3.49 -7.54 9.10
N ALA A 534 2.33 -6.93 9.39
CA ALA A 534 2.20 -5.94 10.46
C ALA A 534 2.34 -6.55 11.88
N VAL A 535 1.94 -7.82 12.06
CA VAL A 535 2.00 -8.56 13.33
C VAL A 535 3.35 -9.25 13.52
N GLY A 536 3.83 -9.98 12.51
CA GLY A 536 5.02 -10.83 12.54
C GLY A 536 6.33 -10.08 12.77
N GLY A 537 6.36 -8.76 12.54
CA GLY A 537 7.46 -7.91 13.00
C GLY A 537 7.71 -7.94 14.52
N ALA A 538 6.83 -8.52 15.32
CA ALA A 538 6.96 -8.64 16.77
C ALA A 538 7.69 -9.88 17.29
N HIS A 539 7.74 -10.98 16.52
CA HIS A 539 8.24 -12.26 17.03
C HIS A 539 9.78 -12.38 17.06
N GLY A 540 10.51 -11.35 16.63
CA GLY A 540 11.97 -11.31 16.61
C GLY A 540 12.65 -10.85 17.92
N THR A 541 11.91 -10.64 19.01
CA THR A 541 12.47 -10.07 20.27
C THR A 541 12.67 -11.09 21.40
N VAL A 542 13.13 -12.31 21.10
CA VAL A 542 13.51 -13.27 22.15
C VAL A 542 15.02 -13.42 22.21
#